data_AF-A0AAV4BD21-F1
#
_entry.id   AF-A0AAV4BD21-F1
#
_cell.length_a   1.000
_cell.length_b   1.000
_cell.length_c   1.000
_cell.angle_alpha   90.00
_cell.angle_beta   90.00
_cell.angle_gamma   90.00
#
_symmetry.space_group_name_H-M   'P 1'
#
loop_
_entity.id
_entity.type
_entity.pdbx_description
1 polymer ?
#
loop_
_entity_poly.entity_id
_entity_poly.type
_entity_poly.pdbx_seq_one_letter_code
_entity_poly.pdbx_strand_id
1 'polypeptide(L)'
;MNPFPEVKGGTMDAFLFRFEMLVKAHNWPEDKKFLALSNLLTGESLKVLQTLSVEQQTYACLKQALLKKFLCTAADYKVNFRTAVPTNTEDADAFISKLETVFDKWLELSNIKKGEFEGLRDLILRDQIYASLHKELVMFLKQRSPISVK
;
A
#
# COMPACT_ATOMS: atom_id res chain seq x y z
N MET A 1 1.36 -10.27 -19.46
CA MET A 1 1.63 -9.57 -18.19
C MET A 1 2.21 -10.61 -17.24
N ASN A 2 3.24 -10.27 -16.45
CA ASN A 2 3.79 -11.22 -15.46
C ASN A 2 2.86 -11.31 -14.24
N PRO A 3 2.82 -12.46 -13.53
CA PRO A 3 2.07 -12.61 -12.29
C PRO A 3 2.46 -11.56 -11.25
N PHE A 4 1.53 -11.23 -10.34
CA PHE A 4 1.76 -10.24 -9.28
C PHE A 4 2.93 -10.66 -8.38
N PRO A 5 4.03 -9.88 -8.31
CA PRO A 5 5.17 -10.23 -7.48
C PRO A 5 4.89 -9.84 -6.03
N GLU A 6 4.36 -10.77 -5.25
CA GLU A 6 3.94 -10.53 -3.85
C GLU A 6 5.05 -10.04 -2.93
N VAL A 7 6.31 -10.31 -3.29
CA VAL A 7 7.49 -10.10 -2.43
C VAL A 7 8.39 -8.97 -2.93
N LYS A 8 8.26 -8.52 -4.19
CA LYS A 8 9.18 -7.52 -4.78
C LYS A 8 8.54 -6.16 -4.93
N GLY A 9 8.42 -5.41 -3.82
CA GLY A 9 8.39 -3.94 -3.77
C GLY A 9 7.36 -3.18 -4.63
N GLY A 10 6.51 -3.86 -5.39
CA GLY A 10 5.48 -3.30 -6.24
C GLY A 10 4.21 -3.19 -5.42
N THR A 11 3.81 -1.97 -5.10
CA THR A 11 2.56 -1.71 -4.40
C THR A 11 1.40 -2.29 -5.21
N MET A 12 0.46 -3.00 -4.58
CA MET A 12 -0.72 -3.59 -5.26
C MET A 12 -1.42 -2.57 -6.18
N ASP A 13 -1.47 -1.30 -5.77
CA ASP A 13 -1.96 -0.19 -6.61
C ASP A 13 -1.23 -0.05 -7.94
N ALA A 14 0.10 -0.15 -7.95
CA ALA A 14 0.90 0.02 -9.16
C ALA A 14 0.71 -1.18 -10.11
N PHE A 15 0.52 -2.38 -9.56
CA PHE A 15 0.18 -3.56 -10.34
C PHE A 15 -1.22 -3.42 -10.97
N LEU A 16 -2.22 -3.06 -10.16
CA LEU A 16 -3.59 -2.85 -10.63
C LEU A 16 -3.68 -1.70 -11.64
N PHE A 17 -2.93 -0.62 -11.45
CA PHE A 17 -2.84 0.49 -12.40
C PHE A 17 -2.31 0.02 -13.76
N ARG A 18 -1.21 -0.74 -13.78
CA ARG A 18 -0.68 -1.31 -15.04
C ARG A 18 -1.69 -2.26 -15.69
N PHE A 19 -2.40 -3.05 -14.89
CA PHE A 19 -3.45 -3.93 -15.39
C PHE A 19 -4.58 -3.13 -16.03
N GLU A 20 -5.06 -2.06 -15.39
CA GLU A 20 -6.10 -1.18 -15.92
C GLU A 20 -5.69 -0.46 -17.20
N MET A 21 -4.42 -0.04 -17.31
CA MET A 21 -3.88 0.53 -18.54
C MET A 21 -3.95 -0.48 -19.71
N LEU A 22 -3.61 -1.75 -19.46
CA LEU A 22 -3.71 -2.81 -20.47
C LEU A 22 -5.16 -3.12 -20.85
N VAL A 23 -6.06 -3.17 -19.85
CA VAL A 23 -7.50 -3.36 -20.04
C VAL A 23 -8.08 -2.27 -20.92
N LYS A 24 -7.71 -0.99 -20.68
CA LYS A 24 -8.14 0.15 -21.48
C LYS A 24 -7.60 0.07 -22.90
N ALA A 25 -6.31 -0.24 -23.06
CA ALA A 25 -5.69 -0.34 -24.38
C ALA A 25 -6.32 -1.43 -25.27
N HIS A 26 -6.77 -2.54 -24.67
CA HIS A 26 -7.35 -3.67 -25.40
C HIS A 26 -8.89 -3.75 -25.29
N ASN A 27 -9.51 -2.76 -24.67
CA ASN A 27 -10.95 -2.62 -24.48
C ASN A 27 -11.64 -3.90 -23.94
N TRP A 28 -11.09 -4.51 -22.88
CA TRP A 28 -11.61 -5.79 -22.38
C TRP A 28 -13.00 -5.64 -21.72
N PRO A 29 -13.93 -6.57 -21.99
CA PRO A 29 -15.20 -6.66 -21.27
C PRO A 29 -14.99 -7.11 -19.82
N GLU A 30 -15.94 -6.80 -18.94
CA GLU A 30 -15.80 -6.98 -17.49
C GLU A 30 -15.52 -8.42 -17.05
N ASP A 31 -16.19 -9.39 -17.68
CA ASP A 31 -15.97 -10.83 -17.46
C ASP A 31 -14.52 -11.24 -17.76
N LYS A 32 -13.96 -10.69 -18.84
CA LYS A 32 -12.57 -10.94 -19.25
C LYS A 32 -11.57 -10.26 -18.31
N LYS A 33 -11.90 -9.11 -17.74
CA LYS A 33 -11.06 -8.43 -16.73
C LYS A 33 -10.93 -9.28 -15.47
N PHE A 34 -12.05 -9.82 -14.97
CA PHE A 34 -12.06 -10.66 -13.79
C PHE A 34 -11.24 -11.94 -13.99
N LEU A 35 -11.45 -12.64 -15.11
CA LEU A 35 -10.71 -13.86 -15.42
C LEU A 35 -9.21 -13.60 -15.59
N ALA A 36 -8.86 -12.54 -16.33
CA ALA A 36 -7.46 -12.17 -16.56
C ALA A 36 -6.75 -11.75 -15.27
N LEU A 37 -7.42 -10.98 -14.41
CA LEU A 37 -6.85 -10.61 -13.11
C LEU A 37 -6.66 -11.86 -12.25
N SER A 38 -7.66 -12.73 -12.15
CA SER A 38 -7.62 -13.98 -11.38
C SER A 38 -6.44 -14.87 -11.78
N ASN A 39 -6.17 -15.00 -13.08
CA ASN A 39 -5.05 -15.81 -13.60
C ASN A 39 -3.67 -15.20 -13.32
N LEU A 40 -3.59 -13.90 -13.00
CA LEU A 40 -2.34 -13.20 -12.68
C LEU A 40 -2.05 -13.19 -11.17
N LEU A 41 -2.98 -13.65 -10.34
CA LEU A 41 -2.79 -13.79 -8.90
C LEU A 41 -2.09 -15.12 -8.60
N THR A 42 -1.22 -15.09 -7.60
CA THR A 42 -0.47 -16.27 -7.12
C THR A 42 -0.48 -16.29 -5.60
N GLY A 43 0.02 -17.33 -4.93
CA GLY A 43 0.31 -17.29 -3.49
C GLY A 43 -0.80 -16.71 -2.58
N GLU A 44 -0.47 -15.65 -1.84
CA GLU A 44 -1.34 -14.96 -0.89
C GLU A 44 -2.48 -14.17 -1.54
N SER A 45 -2.29 -13.69 -2.76
CA SER A 45 -3.26 -12.92 -3.54
C SER A 45 -4.32 -13.84 -4.15
N LEU A 46 -3.96 -15.07 -4.51
CA LEU A 46 -4.91 -16.11 -4.89
C LEU A 46 -5.83 -16.50 -3.72
N LYS A 47 -5.32 -16.53 -2.49
CA LYS A 47 -6.16 -16.78 -1.31
C LYS A 47 -7.27 -15.73 -1.16
N VAL A 48 -7.04 -14.49 -1.61
CA VAL A 48 -8.06 -13.42 -1.58
C VAL A 48 -9.20 -13.73 -2.54
N LEU A 49 -8.88 -14.21 -3.74
CA LEU A 49 -9.89 -14.67 -4.69
C LEU A 49 -10.77 -15.77 -4.08
N GLN A 50 -10.17 -16.72 -3.36
CA GLN A 50 -10.88 -17.81 -2.70
C GLN A 50 -11.78 -17.38 -1.54
N THR A 51 -11.57 -16.18 -0.98
CA THR A 51 -12.45 -15.62 0.06
C THR A 51 -13.71 -14.96 -0.47
N LEU A 52 -13.80 -14.72 -1.78
CA LEU A 52 -14.96 -14.09 -2.40
C LEU A 52 -16.09 -15.11 -2.62
N SER A 53 -17.33 -14.72 -2.31
CA SER A 53 -18.51 -15.52 -2.66
C SER A 53 -18.77 -15.50 -4.17
N VAL A 54 -19.60 -16.42 -4.67
CA VAL A 54 -19.95 -16.53 -6.11
C VAL A 54 -20.51 -15.21 -6.67
N GLU A 55 -21.31 -14.51 -5.86
CA GLU A 55 -21.89 -13.20 -6.20
C GLU A 55 -20.85 -12.06 -6.25
N GLN A 56 -19.70 -12.24 -5.59
CA GLN A 56 -18.61 -11.28 -5.50
C GLN A 56 -17.49 -11.54 -6.53
N GLN A 57 -17.70 -12.47 -7.48
CA GLN A 57 -16.74 -12.78 -8.55
C GLN A 57 -16.77 -11.75 -9.69
N THR A 58 -16.72 -10.47 -9.33
CA THR A 58 -16.60 -9.35 -10.27
C THR A 58 -15.21 -8.72 -10.16
N TYR A 59 -14.77 -8.06 -11.23
CA TYR A 59 -13.50 -7.32 -11.22
C TYR A 59 -13.47 -6.27 -10.10
N ALA A 60 -14.58 -5.54 -9.89
CA ALA A 60 -14.68 -4.52 -8.86
C ALA A 60 -14.47 -5.08 -7.45
N CYS A 61 -15.15 -6.18 -7.10
CA CYS A 61 -15.01 -6.83 -5.81
C CYS A 61 -13.61 -7.41 -5.60
N LEU A 62 -13.04 -8.07 -6.62
CA LEU A 62 -11.68 -8.61 -6.55
C LEU A 62 -10.63 -7.51 -6.38
N LYS A 63 -10.73 -6.43 -7.16
CA LYS A 63 -9.88 -5.24 -7.01
C LYS A 63 -9.95 -4.71 -5.59
N GLN A 64 -11.16 -4.52 -5.06
CA GLN A 64 -11.35 -3.97 -3.72
C GLN A 64 -10.78 -4.90 -2.64
N ALA A 65 -10.96 -6.21 -2.76
CA ALA A 65 -10.44 -7.18 -1.79
C ALA A 65 -8.90 -7.27 -1.83
N LEU A 66 -8.30 -7.25 -3.03
CA LEU A 66 -6.85 -7.19 -3.21
C LEU A 66 -6.28 -5.90 -2.64
N LEU A 67 -6.91 -4.77 -2.95
CA LEU A 67 -6.55 -3.49 -2.35
C LEU A 67 -6.67 -3.58 -0.84
N LYS A 68 -7.77 -4.07 -0.26
CA LYS A 68 -7.93 -4.15 1.19
C LYS A 68 -6.85 -4.99 1.88
N LYS A 69 -6.42 -6.11 1.27
CA LYS A 69 -5.40 -7.00 1.87
C LYS A 69 -3.97 -6.54 1.61
N PHE A 70 -3.70 -5.90 0.48
CA PHE A 70 -2.34 -5.56 0.03
C PHE A 70 -2.07 -4.06 -0.09
N LEU A 71 -3.05 -3.20 0.19
CA LEU A 71 -2.82 -1.79 0.45
C LEU A 71 -1.99 -1.70 1.71
N CYS A 72 -0.75 -1.26 1.54
CA CYS A 72 0.07 -0.80 2.63
C CYS A 72 -0.64 0.38 3.29
N THR A 73 -0.92 0.26 4.59
CA THR A 73 -1.38 1.37 5.41
C THR A 73 -0.28 2.42 5.56
N ALA A 74 -0.60 3.61 6.07
CA ALA A 74 0.41 4.60 6.45
C ALA A 74 1.51 3.99 7.35
N ALA A 75 1.14 3.07 8.25
CA ALA A 75 2.10 2.38 9.12
C ALA A 75 3.04 1.44 8.35
N ASP A 76 2.55 0.79 7.29
CA ASP A 76 3.36 -0.11 6.46
C ASP A 76 4.33 0.69 5.59
N TYR A 77 3.88 1.79 4.97
CA TYR A 77 4.78 2.69 4.24
C TYR A 77 5.85 3.31 5.15
N LYS A 78 5.50 3.63 6.40
CA LYS A 78 6.47 4.06 7.41
C LYS A 78 7.53 3.00 7.68
N VAL A 79 7.12 1.76 7.95
CA VAL A 79 8.07 0.66 8.20
C VAL A 79 8.95 0.47 6.97
N ASN A 80 8.35 0.40 5.77
CA ASN A 80 9.08 0.28 4.52
C ASN A 80 10.10 1.41 4.32
N PHE A 81 9.75 2.65 4.64
CA PHE A 81 10.67 3.80 4.57
C PHE A 81 11.84 3.64 5.55
N ARG A 82 11.56 3.26 6.80
CA ARG A 82 12.56 3.14 7.87
C ARG A 82 13.47 1.92 7.74
N THR A 83 13.00 0.85 7.10
CA THR A 83 13.75 -0.40 6.91
C THR A 83 14.22 -0.61 5.47
N ALA A 84 14.04 0.38 4.59
CA ALA A 84 14.49 0.29 3.21
C ALA A 84 16.02 0.18 3.15
N VAL A 85 16.50 -0.80 2.40
CA VAL A 85 17.92 -1.03 2.11
C VAL A 85 18.09 -1.05 0.59
N PRO A 86 19.15 -0.43 0.04
CA PRO A 86 19.43 -0.49 -1.39
C PRO A 86 19.71 -1.93 -1.82
N THR A 87 19.25 -2.28 -3.02
CA THR A 87 19.55 -3.59 -3.61
C THR A 87 20.99 -3.61 -4.15
N ASN A 88 21.66 -4.77 -4.17
CA ASN A 88 23.06 -4.91 -4.65
C ASN A 88 23.31 -4.40 -6.09
N THR A 89 22.26 -4.18 -6.88
CA THR A 89 22.32 -3.70 -8.27
C THR A 89 21.61 -2.34 -8.45
N GLU A 90 21.16 -1.71 -7.37
CA GLU A 90 20.39 -0.48 -7.40
C GLU A 90 21.35 0.72 -7.37
N ASP A 91 21.18 1.62 -8.33
CA ASP A 91 21.90 2.88 -8.35
C ASP A 91 21.42 3.81 -7.22
N ALA A 92 22.31 4.70 -6.75
CA ALA A 92 22.01 5.58 -5.62
C ALA A 92 20.82 6.50 -5.91
N ASP A 93 20.72 7.07 -7.12
CA ASP A 93 19.63 7.97 -7.49
C ASP A 93 18.29 7.23 -7.58
N ALA A 94 18.33 5.97 -8.04
CA ALA A 94 17.16 5.10 -8.07
C ALA A 94 16.67 4.78 -6.64
N PHE A 95 17.59 4.53 -5.71
CA PHE A 95 17.23 4.27 -4.31
C PHE A 95 16.67 5.52 -3.62
N ILE A 96 17.24 6.70 -3.86
CA ILE A 96 16.72 7.98 -3.34
C ILE A 96 15.30 8.21 -3.88
N SER A 97 15.09 8.09 -5.19
CA SER A 97 13.77 8.26 -5.82
C SER A 97 12.72 7.30 -5.24
N LYS A 98 13.12 6.08 -4.92
CA LYS A 98 12.28 5.08 -4.26
C LYS A 98 11.94 5.50 -2.83
N LEU A 99 12.90 5.97 -2.04
CA LEU A 99 12.67 6.48 -0.70
C LEU A 99 11.71 7.67 -0.70
N GLU A 100 11.90 8.63 -1.62
CA GLU A 100 11.00 9.77 -1.79
C GLU A 100 9.58 9.32 -2.11
N THR A 101 9.42 8.36 -3.03
CA THR A 101 8.10 7.82 -3.40
C THR A 101 7.41 7.14 -2.22
N VAL A 102 8.14 6.35 -1.43
CA VAL A 102 7.60 5.66 -0.25
C VAL A 102 7.21 6.67 0.83
N PHE A 103 8.02 7.71 1.03
CA PHE A 103 7.77 8.78 1.98
C PHE A 103 6.56 9.64 1.60
N ASP A 104 6.45 10.07 0.34
CA ASP A 104 5.32 10.86 -0.16
C ASP A 104 4.00 10.09 0.01
N LYS A 105 3.99 8.78 -0.28
CA LYS A 105 2.82 7.91 -0.03
C LYS A 105 2.48 7.76 1.45
N TRP A 106 3.48 7.73 2.34
CA TRP A 106 3.24 7.73 3.78
C TRP A 106 2.55 9.02 4.23
N LEU A 107 2.98 10.18 3.74
CA LEU A 107 2.35 11.46 4.04
C LEU A 107 0.92 11.55 3.51
N GLU A 108 0.70 11.12 2.26
CA GLU A 108 -0.62 11.09 1.64
C GLU A 108 -1.61 10.25 2.45
N LEU A 109 -1.22 9.02 2.83
CA LEU A 109 -2.06 8.13 3.65
C LEU A 109 -2.20 8.59 5.11
N SER A 110 -1.34 9.52 5.56
CA SER A 110 -1.45 10.19 6.87
C SER A 110 -2.29 11.47 6.80
N ASN A 111 -2.91 11.77 5.64
CA ASN A 111 -3.67 12.99 5.35
C ASN A 111 -2.86 14.29 5.51
N ILE A 112 -1.56 14.26 5.21
CA ILE A 112 -0.69 15.45 5.27
C ILE A 112 -0.47 15.96 3.85
N LYS A 113 -0.74 17.23 3.61
CA LYS A 113 -0.55 17.81 2.28
C LYS A 113 0.94 18.03 2.00
N LYS A 114 1.35 17.85 0.74
CA LYS A 114 2.72 18.16 0.31
C LYS A 114 3.01 19.65 0.56
N GLY A 115 4.11 19.93 1.26
CA GLY A 115 4.48 21.28 1.68
C GLY A 115 3.91 21.73 3.03
N GLU A 116 3.09 20.90 3.70
CA GLU A 116 2.55 21.20 5.03
C GLU A 116 3.54 20.83 6.14
N PHE A 117 4.44 21.75 6.46
CA PHE A 117 5.48 21.53 7.48
C PHE A 117 4.90 21.18 8.86
N GLU A 118 3.82 21.84 9.29
CA GLU A 118 3.21 21.61 10.60
C GLU A 118 2.61 20.21 10.72
N GLY A 119 1.94 19.73 9.67
CA GLY A 119 1.41 18.37 9.62
C GLY A 119 2.52 17.32 9.65
N LEU A 120 3.62 17.55 8.93
CA LEU A 120 4.81 16.70 8.97
C LEU A 120 5.42 16.67 10.38
N ARG A 121 5.59 17.84 11.01
CA ARG A 121 6.17 17.96 12.36
C ARG A 121 5.33 17.17 13.37
N ASP A 122 4.02 17.34 13.36
CA ASP A 122 3.10 16.61 14.22
C ASP A 122 3.16 15.10 13.98
N LEU A 123 3.19 14.65 12.71
CA LEU A 123 3.33 13.23 12.38
C LEU A 123 4.59 12.62 12.98
N ILE A 124 5.75 13.27 12.79
CA ILE A 124 7.03 12.77 13.28
C ILE A 124 7.08 12.77 14.82
N LEU A 125 6.52 13.79 15.47
CA LEU A 125 6.43 13.84 16.94
C LEU A 125 5.53 12.74 17.50
N ARG A 126 4.35 12.54 16.92
CA ARG A 126 3.45 11.45 17.31
C ARG A 126 4.11 10.09 17.14
N ASP A 127 4.78 9.89 16.00
CA ASP A 127 5.49 8.65 15.73
C ASP A 127 6.59 8.36 16.76
N GLN A 128 7.37 9.37 17.12
CA GLN A 128 8.42 9.25 18.13
C GLN A 128 7.85 8.98 19.52
N ILE A 129 6.74 9.63 19.89
CA ILE A 129 6.03 9.37 21.14
C ILE A 129 5.57 7.92 21.17
N TYR A 130 4.88 7.44 20.13
CA TYR A 130 4.42 6.06 20.06
C TYR A 130 5.57 5.03 20.07
N ALA A 131 6.74 5.36 19.52
CA ALA A 131 7.92 4.50 19.59
C ALA A 131 8.54 4.45 21.00
N SER A 132 8.42 5.53 21.77
CA SER A 132 8.98 5.66 23.12
C SER A 132 8.09 5.08 24.24
N LEU A 133 6.79 4.86 23.96
CA LEU A 133 5.83 4.40 24.96
C LEU A 133 5.71 2.86 24.99
N HIS A 134 5.42 2.32 26.17
CA HIS A 134 5.14 0.88 26.35
C HIS A 134 3.92 0.45 25.52
N LYS A 135 3.96 -0.75 24.90
CA LYS A 135 2.96 -1.20 23.90
C LYS A 135 1.51 -1.12 24.37
N GLU A 136 1.25 -1.34 25.65
CA GLU A 136 -0.09 -1.26 26.26
C GLU A 136 -0.64 0.18 26.28
N LEU A 137 0.21 1.17 26.55
CA LEU A 137 -0.17 2.59 26.52
C LEU A 137 -0.44 3.05 25.08
N VAL A 138 0.33 2.56 24.11
CA VAL A 138 0.13 2.87 22.69
C VAL A 138 -1.22 2.32 22.19
N MET A 139 -1.59 1.09 22.58
CA MET A 139 -2.91 0.52 22.24
C MET A 139 -4.05 1.35 22.83
N PHE A 140 -3.93 1.75 24.10
CA PHE A 140 -4.93 2.56 24.78
C PHE A 140 -5.10 3.95 24.16
N LEU A 141 -4.00 4.60 23.76
CA LEU A 141 -4.01 5.93 23.13
C LEU A 141 -4.58 5.88 21.71
N LYS A 142 -4.27 4.84 20.92
CA LYS A 142 -4.85 4.65 19.58
C LYS A 142 -6.37 4.43 19.61
N GLN A 143 -6.93 3.89 20.69
CA GLN A 143 -8.35 3.58 20.82
C GLN A 143 -9.21 4.76 21.27
N ARG A 144 -8.64 5.76 21.94
CA ARG A 144 -9.42 6.84 22.59
C ARG A 144 -9.45 8.17 21.86
N SER A 145 -8.43 8.47 21.06
CA SER A 145 -8.36 9.53 20.02
C SER A 145 -6.89 9.70 19.64
N PRO A 146 -6.56 10.01 18.38
CA PRO A 146 -5.18 10.33 18.01
C PRO A 146 -4.69 11.52 18.84
N ILE A 147 -3.50 11.38 19.43
CA ILE A 147 -2.84 12.48 20.14
C ILE A 147 -2.60 13.57 19.10
N SER A 148 -3.25 14.72 19.21
CA SER A 148 -2.83 15.94 18.52
C SER A 148 -1.73 16.56 19.38
N VAL A 149 -0.58 16.91 18.81
CA VAL A 149 0.46 17.67 19.53
C VAL A 149 0.17 19.18 19.49
N LYS A 150 -1.09 19.56 19.23
CA LYS A 150 -1.67 20.87 19.49
C LYS A 150 -2.99 20.73 20.25
#